data_AF-A0A9E4JAQ8-F1
#
_entry.id   AF-A0A9E4JAQ8-F1
#
_cell.length_a   1.000
_cell.length_b   1.000
_cell.length_c   1.000
_cell.angle_alpha   90.00
_cell.angle_beta   90.00
_cell.angle_gamma   90.00
#
_symmetry.space_group_name_H-M   'P 1'
#
loop_
_entity.id
_entity.type
_entity.pdbx_description
1 polymer ?
#
loop_
_entity_poly.entity_id
_entity_poly.type
_entity_poly.pdbx_seq_one_letter_code
_entity_poly.pdbx_strand_id
1 'polypeptide(L)'
;MAIRIENIFGSFELRRPVRPGEDSAVSFNLPDRALEQALRQAVDWHPGAAWDLIDQLGEFSPRIVAAPELMVGVLVEALRWGRLVLAGEGNSESDDPADRSWAAYDTFVALFGREFLVGMRAHRLVSRESAIEIRRGADYDVVPAAEAQAIVTNSVKTSRKPMAAPKLELLTKSIVDLRAPAGQLGFVLLRAPSVQASRRLSSEEAITPEKLKKLAAKQWIEVEIVDEDGLPYPMDFEMRLPGGEVRTGCIEDSIFKLDGILPGDCQLLIESNNDAERWRR
;
A
#
# COMPACT_ATOMS: atom_id res chain seq x y z
N MET A 1 -6.43 6.22 -4.05
CA MET A 1 -5.80 7.55 -4.11
C MET A 1 -5.92 8.06 -5.53
N ALA A 2 -6.12 9.36 -5.71
CA ALA A 2 -6.34 9.95 -7.03
C ALA A 2 -5.54 11.25 -7.19
N ILE A 3 -5.08 11.53 -8.42
CA ILE A 3 -4.57 12.85 -8.81
C ILE A 3 -5.69 13.58 -9.50
N ARG A 4 -5.97 14.81 -9.07
CA ARG A 4 -6.87 15.71 -9.78
C ARG A 4 -6.12 16.38 -10.93
N ILE A 5 -6.69 16.29 -12.12
CA ILE A 5 -6.21 16.89 -13.37
C ILE A 5 -7.25 17.91 -13.80
N GLU A 6 -6.86 19.18 -13.93
CA GLU A 6 -7.74 20.22 -14.47
C GLU A 6 -7.23 20.64 -15.85
N ASN A 7 -8.09 20.62 -16.87
CA ASN A 7 -7.74 21.10 -18.20
C ASN A 7 -8.93 21.82 -18.87
N ILE A 8 -8.73 22.28 -20.11
CA ILE A 8 -9.77 22.98 -20.89
C ILE A 8 -11.01 22.12 -21.19
N PHE A 9 -10.94 20.80 -21.01
CA PHE A 9 -12.00 19.83 -21.20
C PHE A 9 -12.73 19.45 -19.90
N GLY A 10 -12.30 19.99 -18.75
CA GLY A 10 -12.89 19.75 -17.43
C GLY A 10 -11.88 19.22 -16.41
N SER A 11 -12.38 18.86 -15.23
CA SER A 11 -11.58 18.20 -14.20
C SER A 11 -11.78 16.68 -14.25
N PHE A 12 -10.69 15.96 -14.04
CA PHE A 12 -10.65 14.50 -14.01
C PHE A 12 -9.84 14.03 -12.82
N GLU A 13 -10.13 12.83 -12.34
CA GLU A 13 -9.35 12.10 -11.36
C GLU A 13 -8.62 10.94 -12.03
N LEU A 14 -7.30 10.99 -12.02
CA LEU A 14 -6.47 9.86 -12.35
C LEU A 14 -6.40 8.92 -11.14
N ARG A 15 -6.90 7.70 -11.29
CA ARG A 15 -6.90 6.70 -10.22
C ARG A 15 -6.65 5.32 -10.79
N ARG A 16 -6.38 4.35 -9.92
CA ARG A 16 -6.40 2.94 -10.32
C ARG A 16 -7.82 2.51 -10.67
N PRO A 17 -8.00 1.62 -11.65
CA PRO A 17 -9.29 0.98 -11.89
C PRO A 17 -9.72 0.24 -10.63
N VAL A 18 -11.02 0.29 -10.31
CA VAL A 18 -11.57 -0.40 -9.13
C VAL A 18 -11.69 -1.90 -9.44
N ARG A 19 -11.89 -2.25 -10.71
CA ARG A 19 -11.92 -3.65 -11.19
C ARG A 19 -10.93 -3.91 -12.33
N PRO A 20 -10.27 -5.08 -12.36
CA PRO A 20 -9.54 -5.52 -13.55
C PRO A 20 -10.51 -5.65 -14.74
N GLY A 21 -10.27 -4.91 -15.83
CA GLY A 21 -11.16 -4.92 -17.01
C GLY A 21 -12.38 -4.01 -16.89
N GLU A 22 -12.37 -3.02 -15.99
CA GLU A 22 -13.36 -1.95 -15.97
C GLU A 22 -13.18 -1.06 -17.21
N ASP A 23 -13.81 -1.44 -18.33
CA ASP A 23 -13.89 -0.67 -19.59
C ASP A 23 -14.67 0.66 -19.42
N SER A 24 -15.13 0.99 -18.22
CA SER A 24 -15.69 2.31 -17.86
C SER A 24 -14.61 3.39 -17.72
N ALA A 25 -13.47 3.26 -18.41
CA ALA A 25 -12.79 4.45 -18.86
C ALA A 25 -13.80 5.20 -19.71
N VAL A 26 -14.25 6.37 -19.25
CA VAL A 26 -14.81 7.34 -20.19
C VAL A 26 -13.75 7.44 -21.28
N SER A 27 -14.06 6.97 -22.48
CA SER A 27 -13.14 6.99 -23.61
C SER A 27 -12.91 8.44 -23.96
N PHE A 28 -12.00 9.09 -23.23
CA PHE A 28 -11.53 10.40 -23.57
C PHE A 28 -10.69 10.22 -24.82
N ASN A 29 -11.27 10.55 -25.97
CA ASN A 29 -10.52 10.77 -27.20
C ASN A 29 -9.73 12.09 -27.05
N LEU A 30 -8.84 12.13 -26.06
CA LEU A 30 -7.85 13.19 -25.91
C LEU A 30 -6.67 12.84 -26.82
N PRO A 31 -6.20 13.76 -27.67
CA PRO A 31 -4.93 13.58 -28.36
C PRO A 31 -3.82 13.35 -27.33
N ASP A 32 -2.88 12.43 -27.60
CA ASP A 32 -1.77 12.09 -26.69
C ASP A 32 -1.05 13.32 -26.12
N ARG A 33 -0.82 14.34 -26.96
CA ARG A 33 -0.20 15.61 -26.52
C ARG A 33 -1.01 16.36 -25.47
N ALA A 34 -2.35 16.33 -25.55
CA ALA A 34 -3.21 16.99 -24.59
C ALA A 34 -3.23 16.23 -23.26
N LEU A 35 -3.19 14.90 -23.30
CA LEU A 35 -3.09 14.06 -22.12
C LEU A 35 -1.74 14.26 -21.40
N GLU A 36 -0.64 14.23 -22.15
CA GLU A 36 0.71 14.48 -21.63
C GLU A 36 0.81 15.86 -20.97
N GLN A 37 0.29 16.91 -21.63
CA GLN A 37 0.32 18.27 -21.10
C GLN A 37 -0.51 18.39 -19.81
N ALA A 38 -1.68 17.74 -19.75
CA ALA A 38 -2.54 17.76 -18.58
C ALA A 38 -1.91 16.99 -17.39
N LEU A 39 -1.29 15.84 -17.66
CA LEU A 39 -0.55 15.08 -16.65
C LEU A 39 0.67 15.84 -16.15
N ARG A 40 1.40 16.53 -17.03
CA ARG A 40 2.53 17.37 -16.63
C ARG A 40 2.09 18.46 -15.66
N GLN A 41 1.02 19.18 -15.96
CA GLN A 41 0.46 20.20 -15.06
C GLN A 41 0.05 19.59 -13.71
N ALA A 42 -0.57 18.42 -13.72
CA ALA A 42 -1.00 17.74 -12.49
C ALA A 42 0.18 17.24 -11.65
N VAL A 43 1.25 16.73 -12.28
CA VAL A 43 2.50 16.34 -11.61
C VAL A 43 3.20 17.57 -11.01
N ASP A 44 3.22 18.70 -11.73
CA ASP A 44 3.82 19.95 -11.24
C ASP A 44 3.06 20.49 -10.01
N TRP A 45 1.73 20.40 -10.00
CA TRP A 45 0.90 20.88 -8.89
C TRP A 45 0.86 19.92 -7.70
N HIS A 46 0.90 18.61 -7.97
CA HIS A 46 0.71 17.57 -6.96
C HIS A 46 1.76 16.45 -7.08
N PRO A 47 3.06 16.75 -6.94
CA PRO A 47 4.12 15.77 -7.15
C PRO A 47 4.00 14.56 -6.21
N GLY A 48 3.65 14.80 -4.93
CA GLY A 48 3.41 13.72 -3.96
C GLY A 48 2.29 12.77 -4.36
N ALA A 49 1.21 13.28 -4.99
CA ALA A 49 0.11 12.42 -5.41
C ALA A 49 0.47 11.56 -6.63
N ALA A 50 1.30 12.11 -7.51
CA ALA A 50 1.90 11.37 -8.61
C ALA A 50 2.88 10.31 -8.13
N TRP A 51 3.67 10.61 -7.09
CA TRP A 51 4.54 9.64 -6.43
C TRP A 51 3.78 8.44 -5.94
N ASP A 52 2.76 8.66 -5.12
CA ASP A 52 2.01 7.57 -4.50
C ASP A 52 1.31 6.69 -5.55
N LEU A 53 0.88 7.25 -6.69
CA LEU A 53 0.33 6.45 -7.79
C LEU A 53 1.41 5.61 -8.49
N ILE A 54 2.60 6.17 -8.74
CA ILE A 54 3.71 5.43 -9.36
C ILE A 54 4.23 4.32 -8.43
N ASP A 55 4.38 4.62 -7.14
CA ASP A 55 4.75 3.63 -6.12
C ASP A 55 3.74 2.48 -6.05
N GLN A 56 2.45 2.83 -6.08
CA GLN A 56 1.38 1.84 -6.15
C GLN A 56 1.50 0.94 -7.38
N LEU A 57 1.92 1.48 -8.53
CA LEU A 57 2.17 0.70 -9.76
C LEU A 57 3.36 -0.26 -9.61
N GLY A 58 4.23 -0.10 -8.61
CA GLY A 58 5.44 -0.90 -8.43
C GLY A 58 6.56 -0.50 -9.39
N GLU A 59 6.48 0.68 -9.99
CA GLU A 59 7.45 1.21 -10.97
C GLU A 59 8.46 2.15 -10.27
N PHE A 60 8.86 1.84 -9.04
CA PHE A 60 9.74 2.73 -8.27
C PHE A 60 11.15 2.76 -8.84
N SER A 61 11.64 3.97 -9.16
CA SER A 61 13.05 4.22 -9.46
C SER A 61 13.44 5.62 -8.99
N PRO A 62 14.59 5.80 -8.30
CA PRO A 62 15.10 7.11 -7.92
C PRO A 62 15.24 8.08 -9.12
N ARG A 63 15.47 7.55 -10.33
CA ARG A 63 15.53 8.34 -11.55
C ARG A 63 14.18 8.92 -11.95
N ILE A 64 13.11 8.14 -11.77
CA ILE A 64 11.75 8.63 -11.99
C ILE A 64 11.50 9.76 -10.98
N VAL A 65 11.93 9.58 -9.71
CA VAL A 65 11.88 10.60 -8.63
C VAL A 65 12.46 11.94 -9.00
N ALA A 66 13.64 11.94 -9.59
CA ALA A 66 14.34 13.16 -9.94
C ALA A 66 13.80 13.86 -11.20
N ALA A 67 12.92 13.23 -11.99
CA ALA A 67 12.54 13.73 -13.32
C ALA A 67 11.02 13.69 -13.54
N PRO A 68 10.31 14.83 -13.41
CA PRO A 68 8.87 14.93 -13.67
C PRO A 68 8.43 14.38 -15.04
N GLU A 69 9.30 14.50 -16.04
CA GLU A 69 9.07 13.95 -17.38
C GLU A 69 8.91 12.43 -17.39
N LEU A 70 9.73 11.74 -16.60
CA LEU A 70 9.66 10.29 -16.48
C LEU A 70 8.39 9.88 -15.72
N MET A 71 7.95 10.67 -14.74
CA MET A 71 6.67 10.43 -14.07
C MET A 71 5.50 10.50 -15.05
N VAL A 72 5.45 11.56 -15.86
CA VAL A 72 4.40 11.75 -16.87
C VAL A 72 4.41 10.57 -17.85
N GLY A 73 5.59 10.17 -18.33
CA GLY A 73 5.73 9.01 -19.21
C GLY A 73 5.18 7.71 -18.59
N VAL A 74 5.50 7.44 -17.33
CA VAL A 74 5.00 6.26 -16.60
C VAL A 74 3.48 6.31 -16.44
N LEU A 75 2.91 7.47 -16.11
CA LEU A 75 1.46 7.63 -15.96
C LEU A 75 0.71 7.49 -17.30
N VAL A 76 1.25 8.01 -18.40
CA VAL A 76 0.71 7.84 -19.75
C VAL A 76 0.71 6.37 -20.16
N GLU A 77 1.84 5.68 -19.99
CA GLU A 77 1.92 4.25 -20.26
C GLU A 77 0.94 3.48 -19.38
N ALA A 78 0.87 3.76 -18.09
CA ALA A 78 -0.07 3.10 -17.19
C ALA A 78 -1.54 3.31 -17.61
N LEU A 79 -1.90 4.48 -18.15
CA LEU A 79 -3.21 4.72 -18.75
C LEU A 79 -3.43 3.89 -20.02
N ARG A 80 -2.45 3.86 -20.93
CA ARG A 80 -2.51 3.07 -22.18
C ARG A 80 -2.69 1.58 -21.92
N TRP A 81 -2.03 1.07 -20.88
CA TRP A 81 -2.13 -0.34 -20.46
C TRP A 81 -3.35 -0.62 -19.56
N GLY A 82 -4.22 0.37 -19.31
CA GLY A 82 -5.40 0.22 -18.46
C GLY A 82 -5.09 -0.03 -16.98
N ARG A 83 -3.86 0.28 -16.53
CA ARG A 83 -3.42 0.20 -15.13
C ARG A 83 -3.86 1.42 -14.31
N LEU A 84 -4.19 2.51 -15.00
CA LEU A 84 -4.85 3.69 -14.47
C LEU A 84 -6.06 4.01 -15.34
N VAL A 85 -7.02 4.75 -14.78
CA VAL A 85 -8.20 5.26 -15.47
C VAL A 85 -8.40 6.74 -15.13
N LEU A 86 -8.93 7.49 -16.09
CA LEU A 86 -9.44 8.84 -15.88
C LEU A 86 -10.92 8.75 -15.51
N ALA A 87 -11.27 9.15 -14.30
CA ALA A 87 -12.65 9.32 -13.89
C ALA A 87 -13.02 10.81 -14.00
N GLY A 88 -14.21 11.14 -14.53
CA GLY A 88 -14.68 12.53 -14.46
C GLY A 88 -14.87 12.98 -13.01
N GLU A 89 -14.69 14.28 -12.73
CA GLU A 89 -15.04 14.86 -11.44
C GLU A 89 -16.49 14.50 -11.10
N GLY A 90 -16.68 13.73 -10.03
CA GLY A 90 -17.97 13.19 -9.67
C GLY A 90 -18.99 14.29 -9.40
N ASN A 91 -20.02 14.36 -10.25
CA ASN A 91 -21.31 14.88 -9.83
C ASN A 91 -22.48 14.15 -10.51
N SER A 92 -22.30 12.86 -10.77
CA SER A 92 -23.43 11.94 -10.70
C SER A 92 -23.05 10.91 -9.64
N GLU A 93 -23.84 10.82 -8.58
CA GLU A 93 -24.05 9.49 -8.00
C GLU A 93 -24.35 8.59 -9.20
N SER A 94 -23.41 7.72 -9.53
CA SER A 94 -23.64 6.76 -10.61
C SER A 94 -24.95 6.05 -10.28
N ASP A 95 -25.93 6.16 -11.18
CA ASP A 95 -27.18 5.42 -11.02
C ASP A 95 -26.94 3.91 -11.13
N ASP A 96 -25.74 3.49 -11.58
CA ASP A 96 -25.34 2.09 -11.58
C ASP A 96 -25.36 1.54 -10.14
N PRO A 97 -26.22 0.54 -9.85
CA PRO A 97 -26.25 -0.10 -8.54
C PRO A 97 -24.90 -0.71 -8.14
N ALA A 98 -24.05 -1.12 -9.08
CA ALA A 98 -22.75 -1.69 -8.78
C ALA A 98 -21.81 -0.63 -8.18
N ASP A 99 -21.74 0.56 -8.76
CA ASP A 99 -20.89 1.65 -8.29
C ASP A 99 -21.29 2.12 -6.88
N ARG A 100 -22.60 2.24 -6.62
CA ARG A 100 -23.13 2.55 -5.29
C ARG A 100 -22.75 1.49 -4.26
N SER A 101 -22.72 0.23 -4.66
CA SER A 101 -22.35 -0.89 -3.79
C SER A 101 -20.84 -0.90 -3.46
N TRP A 102 -19.99 -0.51 -4.42
CA TRP A 102 -18.56 -0.33 -4.19
C TRP A 102 -18.24 0.88 -3.32
N ALA A 103 -18.89 2.03 -3.55
CA ALA A 103 -18.75 3.19 -2.68
C ALA A 103 -19.18 2.87 -1.23
N ALA A 104 -20.20 2.03 -1.06
CA ALA A 104 -20.62 1.52 0.24
C ALA A 104 -19.59 0.57 0.87
N TYR A 105 -18.95 -0.30 0.08
CA TYR A 105 -17.85 -1.15 0.52
C TYR A 105 -16.62 -0.33 0.97
N ASP A 106 -16.21 0.68 0.21
CA ASP A 106 -15.08 1.55 0.59
C ASP A 106 -15.38 2.29 1.89
N THR A 107 -16.62 2.77 2.05
CA THR A 107 -17.09 3.36 3.31
C THR A 107 -16.98 2.36 4.47
N PHE A 108 -17.37 1.09 4.25
CA PHE A 108 -17.24 0.04 5.26
C PHE A 108 -15.78 -0.24 5.62
N VAL A 109 -14.89 -0.39 4.63
CA VAL A 109 -13.46 -0.63 4.86
C VAL A 109 -12.81 0.54 5.60
N ALA A 110 -13.19 1.79 5.29
CA ALA A 110 -12.70 2.96 6.01
C ALA A 110 -13.13 2.97 7.49
N LEU A 111 -14.27 2.37 7.82
CA LEU A 111 -14.80 2.32 9.19
C LEU A 111 -14.27 1.15 10.02
N PHE A 112 -14.16 -0.03 9.41
CA PHE A 112 -13.87 -1.28 10.12
C PHE A 112 -12.51 -1.87 9.77
N GLY A 113 -11.80 -1.31 8.79
CA GLY A 113 -10.62 -1.91 8.19
C GLY A 113 -10.98 -2.99 7.17
N ARG A 114 -9.94 -3.53 6.50
CA ARG A 114 -10.10 -4.66 5.56
C ARG A 114 -10.47 -5.96 6.29
N GLU A 115 -10.04 -6.08 7.55
CA GLU A 115 -10.35 -7.19 8.43
C GLU A 115 -10.87 -6.65 9.77
N PHE A 116 -11.90 -7.28 10.31
CA PHE A 116 -12.55 -6.85 11.55
C PHE A 116 -12.94 -8.04 12.42
N LEU A 117 -13.09 -7.81 13.73
CA LEU A 117 -13.40 -8.86 14.70
C LEU A 117 -14.89 -8.90 15.06
N VAL A 118 -15.47 -10.10 15.06
CA VAL A 118 -16.82 -10.37 15.58
C VAL A 118 -16.79 -11.65 16.38
N GLY A 119 -17.17 -11.59 17.65
CA GLY A 119 -17.15 -12.75 18.54
C GLY A 119 -15.78 -13.42 18.62
N MET A 120 -14.70 -12.64 18.74
CA MET A 120 -13.30 -13.09 18.78
C MET A 120 -12.81 -13.81 17.50
N ARG A 121 -13.56 -13.72 16.39
CA ARG A 121 -13.14 -14.26 15.09
C ARG A 121 -12.90 -13.13 14.10
N ALA A 122 -11.81 -13.25 13.35
CA ALA A 122 -11.50 -12.35 12.25
C ALA A 122 -12.42 -12.62 11.06
N HIS A 123 -12.96 -11.55 10.50
CA HIS A 123 -13.81 -11.54 9.34
C HIS A 123 -13.24 -10.57 8.30
N ARG A 124 -13.39 -10.93 7.03
CA ARG A 124 -12.93 -10.12 5.91
C ARG A 124 -14.06 -10.02 4.90
N LEU A 125 -14.52 -8.81 4.61
CA LEU A 125 -15.45 -8.58 3.52
C LEU A 125 -14.63 -8.33 2.26
N VAL A 126 -14.90 -9.07 1.19
CA VAL A 126 -14.15 -8.98 -0.07
C VAL A 126 -15.09 -9.05 -1.25
N SER A 127 -14.63 -8.66 -2.44
CA SER A 127 -15.39 -8.90 -3.67
C SER A 127 -15.52 -10.40 -3.93
N ARG A 128 -16.60 -10.80 -4.60
CA ARG A 128 -16.81 -12.19 -5.00
C ARG A 128 -15.65 -12.75 -5.85
N GLU A 129 -15.10 -11.93 -6.75
CA GLU A 129 -13.99 -12.32 -7.63
C GLU A 129 -12.73 -12.67 -6.83
N SER A 130 -12.38 -11.85 -5.84
CA SER A 130 -11.21 -12.08 -4.99
C SER A 130 -11.44 -13.16 -3.93
N ALA A 131 -12.69 -13.52 -3.62
CA ALA A 131 -13.02 -14.46 -2.56
C ALA A 131 -12.41 -15.85 -2.80
N ILE A 132 -12.36 -16.32 -4.06
CA ILE A 132 -11.82 -17.66 -4.39
C ILE A 132 -10.32 -17.73 -4.10
N GLU A 133 -9.58 -16.71 -4.48
CA GLU A 133 -8.13 -16.62 -4.28
C GLU A 133 -7.78 -16.50 -2.81
N ILE A 134 -8.43 -15.58 -2.08
CA ILE A 134 -8.18 -15.36 -0.66
C ILE A 134 -8.53 -16.61 0.17
N ARG A 135 -9.60 -17.33 -0.20
CA ARG A 135 -9.98 -18.60 0.42
C ARG A 135 -8.88 -19.65 0.29
N ARG A 136 -8.23 -19.74 -0.87
CA ARG A 136 -7.16 -20.73 -1.13
C ARG A 136 -5.86 -20.39 -0.38
N GLY A 137 -5.56 -19.11 -0.21
CA GLY A 137 -4.27 -18.67 0.36
C GLY A 137 -4.21 -18.61 1.89
N ALA A 138 -5.35 -18.43 2.57
CA ALA A 138 -5.34 -18.11 4.01
C ALA A 138 -6.36 -18.92 4.85
N ASP A 139 -6.86 -20.03 4.31
CA ASP A 139 -7.80 -20.97 4.97
C ASP A 139 -9.09 -20.32 5.50
N TYR A 140 -9.57 -19.23 4.90
CA TYR A 140 -10.84 -18.64 5.34
C TYR A 140 -12.04 -19.55 4.98
N ASP A 141 -13.03 -19.60 5.86
CA ASP A 141 -14.34 -20.17 5.57
C ASP A 141 -15.27 -19.13 4.94
N VAL A 142 -16.07 -19.54 3.95
CA VAL A 142 -17.11 -18.68 3.39
C VAL A 142 -18.30 -18.64 4.34
N VAL A 143 -18.71 -17.44 4.74
CA VAL A 143 -19.90 -17.25 5.58
C VAL A 143 -21.14 -17.25 4.68
N PRO A 144 -22.20 -18.02 5.01
CA PRO A 144 -23.46 -17.99 4.27
C PRO A 144 -24.04 -16.57 4.19
N ALA A 145 -24.65 -16.20 3.05
CA ALA A 145 -25.07 -14.82 2.81
C ALA A 145 -25.98 -14.24 3.90
N ALA A 146 -26.95 -15.02 4.41
CA ALA A 146 -27.84 -14.58 5.49
C ALA A 146 -27.10 -14.29 6.81
N GLU A 147 -26.14 -15.13 7.18
CA GLU A 147 -25.28 -14.91 8.35
C GLU A 147 -24.37 -13.70 8.13
N ALA A 148 -23.79 -13.58 6.94
CA ALA A 148 -22.93 -12.47 6.56
C ALA A 148 -23.65 -11.12 6.63
N GLN A 149 -24.88 -11.04 6.12
CA GLN A 149 -25.74 -9.86 6.20
C GLN A 149 -26.05 -9.47 7.64
N ALA A 150 -26.36 -10.44 8.51
CA ALA A 150 -26.61 -10.20 9.92
C ALA A 150 -25.35 -9.68 10.64
N ILE A 151 -24.17 -10.26 10.36
CA ILE A 151 -22.89 -9.82 10.92
C ILE A 151 -22.60 -8.37 10.52
N VAL A 152 -22.62 -8.07 9.22
CA VAL A 152 -22.32 -6.72 8.71
C VAL A 152 -23.31 -5.70 9.27
N THR A 153 -24.62 -6.02 9.26
CA THR A 153 -25.66 -5.14 9.82
C THR A 153 -25.41 -4.84 11.30
N ASN A 154 -25.08 -5.86 12.10
CA ASN A 154 -24.84 -5.69 13.52
C ASN A 154 -23.55 -4.89 13.78
N SER A 155 -22.47 -5.16 13.06
CA SER A 155 -21.22 -4.37 13.13
C SER A 155 -21.49 -2.88 12.88
N VAL A 156 -22.31 -2.57 11.86
CA VAL A 156 -22.72 -1.20 11.54
C VAL A 156 -23.56 -0.57 12.64
N LYS A 157 -24.57 -1.29 13.15
CA LYS A 157 -25.43 -0.81 14.25
C LYS A 157 -24.64 -0.53 15.53
N THR A 158 -23.62 -1.34 15.81
CA THR A 158 -22.76 -1.14 17.00
C THR A 158 -21.72 -0.03 16.83
N SER A 159 -21.51 0.47 15.61
CA SER A 159 -20.55 1.55 15.35
C SER A 159 -21.06 2.88 15.88
N ARG A 160 -20.17 3.68 16.49
CA ARG A 160 -20.48 5.02 17.02
C ARG A 160 -20.75 6.08 15.92
N LYS A 161 -20.78 5.70 14.65
CA LYS A 161 -20.96 6.60 13.50
C LYS A 161 -22.27 6.30 12.74
N PRO A 162 -23.42 6.84 13.20
CA PRO A 162 -24.73 6.56 12.61
C PRO A 162 -24.92 7.14 11.20
N MET A 163 -24.12 8.13 10.78
CA MET A 163 -24.27 8.82 9.48
C MET A 163 -23.96 7.94 8.26
N ALA A 164 -23.36 6.75 8.44
CA ALA A 164 -23.06 5.84 7.34
C ALA A 164 -24.17 4.81 7.05
N ALA A 165 -25.25 4.79 7.82
CA ALA A 165 -26.27 3.73 7.79
C ALA A 165 -26.92 3.50 6.40
N PRO A 166 -27.33 4.53 5.61
CA PRO A 166 -27.99 4.30 4.33
C PRO A 166 -27.08 3.65 3.28
N LYS A 167 -25.82 4.08 3.20
CA LYS A 167 -24.82 3.48 2.29
C LYS A 167 -24.55 2.03 2.68
N LEU A 168 -24.49 1.74 3.97
CA LEU A 168 -24.20 0.40 4.47
C LEU A 168 -25.37 -0.59 4.32
N GLU A 169 -26.60 -0.09 4.20
CA GLU A 169 -27.74 -0.92 3.81
C GLU A 169 -27.61 -1.42 2.37
N LEU A 170 -27.13 -0.58 1.45
CA LEU A 170 -26.82 -0.99 0.07
C LEU A 170 -25.73 -2.08 0.02
N LEU A 171 -24.69 -1.93 0.83
CA LEU A 171 -23.64 -2.95 0.95
C LEU A 171 -24.23 -4.29 1.41
N THR A 172 -25.08 -4.27 2.43
CA THR A 172 -25.70 -5.49 2.98
C THR A 172 -26.55 -6.21 1.92
N LYS A 173 -27.33 -5.47 1.12
CA LYS A 173 -28.10 -6.04 0.00
C LYS A 173 -27.22 -6.62 -1.11
N SER A 174 -25.97 -6.18 -1.19
CA SER A 174 -24.99 -6.62 -2.19
C SER A 174 -24.13 -7.80 -1.72
N ILE A 175 -24.37 -8.32 -0.51
CA ILE A 175 -23.71 -9.53 0.00
C ILE A 175 -24.35 -10.75 -0.66
N VAL A 176 -23.52 -11.57 -1.29
CA VAL A 176 -23.93 -12.75 -2.05
C VAL A 176 -23.24 -14.01 -1.52
N ASP A 177 -23.85 -15.17 -1.78
CA ASP A 177 -23.21 -16.45 -1.49
C ASP A 177 -22.22 -16.80 -2.62
N LEU A 178 -21.04 -17.30 -2.27
CA LEU A 178 -20.05 -17.75 -3.25
C LEU A 178 -20.59 -18.88 -4.14
N ARG A 179 -21.61 -19.62 -3.67
CA ARG A 179 -22.30 -20.69 -4.40
C ARG A 179 -23.38 -20.19 -5.37
N ALA A 180 -23.70 -18.89 -5.37
CA ALA A 180 -24.66 -18.34 -6.31
C ALA A 180 -24.16 -18.46 -7.77
N PRO A 181 -24.99 -18.23 -8.80
CA PRO A 181 -24.57 -18.34 -10.19
C PRO A 181 -23.33 -17.50 -10.53
N ALA A 182 -22.52 -17.99 -11.47
CA ALA A 182 -21.39 -17.22 -12.00
C ALA A 182 -21.89 -15.92 -12.65
N GLY A 183 -21.15 -14.83 -12.49
CA GLY A 183 -21.50 -13.51 -13.02
C GLY A 183 -22.34 -12.62 -12.09
N GLN A 184 -22.84 -13.15 -10.96
CA GLN A 184 -23.47 -12.29 -9.96
C GLN A 184 -22.41 -11.45 -9.24
N LEU A 185 -22.41 -10.14 -9.49
CA LEU A 185 -21.55 -9.18 -8.79
C LEU A 185 -21.99 -9.02 -7.33
N GLY A 186 -21.03 -8.78 -6.44
CA GLY A 186 -21.31 -8.54 -5.03
C GLY A 186 -20.12 -8.83 -4.13
N PHE A 187 -20.41 -8.85 -2.83
CA PHE A 187 -19.42 -9.06 -1.78
C PHE A 187 -19.65 -10.39 -1.05
N VAL A 188 -18.57 -10.99 -0.60
CA VAL A 188 -18.58 -12.24 0.16
C VAL A 188 -17.88 -11.98 1.48
N LEU A 189 -18.50 -12.44 2.57
CA LEU A 189 -17.87 -12.40 3.89
C LEU A 189 -17.10 -13.70 4.11
N LEU A 190 -15.82 -13.55 4.43
CA LEU A 190 -14.92 -14.62 4.80
C LEU A 190 -14.69 -14.58 6.31
N ARG A 191 -14.59 -15.75 6.94
CA ARG A 191 -14.34 -15.91 8.37
C ARG A 191 -13.08 -16.75 8.58
N ALA A 192 -12.13 -16.25 9.36
CA ALA A 192 -10.95 -17.02 9.70
C ALA A 192 -11.35 -18.25 10.54
N PRO A 193 -10.71 -19.41 10.33
CA PRO A 193 -11.02 -20.62 11.08
C PRO A 193 -10.65 -20.42 12.55
N SER A 194 -11.36 -21.11 13.45
CA SER A 194 -11.16 -20.98 14.91
C SER A 194 -9.72 -21.23 15.34
N VAL A 195 -9.02 -22.14 14.65
CA VAL A 195 -7.61 -22.47 14.90
C VAL A 195 -6.69 -21.28 14.61
N GLN A 196 -6.99 -20.48 13.58
CA GLN A 196 -6.24 -19.26 13.29
C GLN A 196 -6.64 -18.10 14.21
N ALA A 197 -7.91 -18.02 14.62
CA ALA A 197 -8.34 -17.01 15.60
C ALA A 197 -7.54 -17.11 16.90
N SER A 198 -7.28 -18.34 17.37
CA SER A 198 -6.39 -18.59 18.51
C SER A 198 -4.93 -18.19 18.24
N ARG A 199 -4.43 -18.37 17.01
CA ARG A 199 -3.07 -17.97 16.62
C ARG A 199 -2.89 -16.46 16.43
N ARG A 200 -3.95 -15.72 16.11
CA ARG A 200 -3.92 -14.25 16.02
C ARG A 200 -4.17 -13.57 17.37
N LEU A 201 -4.90 -14.24 18.27
CA LEU A 201 -5.06 -13.83 19.67
C LEU A 201 -3.90 -14.28 20.56
N SER A 202 -3.18 -15.34 20.18
CA SER A 202 -1.78 -15.49 20.58
C SER A 202 -1.00 -14.46 19.78
N SER A 203 -1.04 -13.23 20.27
CA SER A 203 -0.03 -12.26 19.92
C SER A 203 1.33 -12.96 19.92
N GLU A 204 2.24 -12.52 19.05
CA GLU A 204 3.63 -12.32 19.48
C GLU A 204 3.65 -12.13 21.00
N GLU A 205 4.35 -13.02 21.72
CA GLU A 205 4.37 -13.10 23.18
C GLU A 205 4.13 -11.72 23.80
N ALA A 206 3.01 -11.54 24.51
CA ALA A 206 2.64 -10.27 25.11
C ALA A 206 3.90 -9.57 25.63
N ILE A 207 4.27 -8.45 25.00
CA ILE A 207 5.53 -7.77 25.28
C ILE A 207 5.43 -7.31 26.73
N THR A 208 6.04 -8.09 27.62
CA THR A 208 6.13 -7.72 29.03
C THR A 208 6.93 -6.42 29.10
N PRO A 209 6.68 -5.56 30.11
CA PRO A 209 7.49 -4.34 30.32
C PRO A 209 9.00 -4.63 30.34
N GLU A 210 9.41 -5.84 30.75
CA GLU A 210 10.80 -6.32 30.68
C GLU A 210 11.31 -6.56 29.25
N LYS A 211 10.51 -7.14 28.35
CA LYS A 211 10.88 -7.29 26.92
C LYS A 211 10.91 -5.94 26.20
N LEU A 212 10.00 -5.03 26.54
CA LEU A 212 9.99 -3.64 26.04
C LEU A 212 11.28 -2.90 26.47
N LYS A 213 11.74 -3.11 27.71
CA LYS A 213 13.04 -2.60 28.18
C LYS A 213 14.24 -3.22 27.45
N LYS A 214 14.17 -4.49 27.04
CA LYS A 214 15.23 -5.16 26.27
C LYS A 214 15.25 -4.75 24.79
N LEU A 215 14.11 -4.46 24.19
CA LEU A 215 13.99 -3.99 22.79
C LEU A 215 14.35 -2.51 22.65
N ALA A 216 13.98 -1.68 23.63
CA ALA A 216 14.40 -0.27 23.68
C ALA A 216 15.92 -0.08 23.88
N ALA A 217 16.65 -1.15 24.20
CA ALA A 217 18.09 -1.11 24.48
C ALA A 217 18.97 -1.50 23.29
N LYS A 218 18.40 -1.84 22.13
CA LYS A 218 19.17 -2.25 20.95
C LYS A 218 18.75 -1.42 19.74
N GLN A 219 19.60 -0.48 19.38
CA GLN A 219 19.48 0.38 18.21
C GLN A 219 20.17 -0.27 17.00
N TRP A 220 19.92 0.30 15.83
CA TRP A 220 20.64 -0.02 14.60
C TRP A 220 21.26 1.26 14.04
N ILE A 221 22.38 1.11 13.35
CA ILE A 221 23.05 2.18 12.62
C ILE A 221 23.25 1.68 11.19
N GLU A 222 22.94 2.53 10.23
CA GLU A 222 23.25 2.35 8.82
C GLU A 222 24.18 3.49 8.41
N VAL A 223 25.27 3.15 7.74
CA VAL A 223 26.30 4.09 7.31
C VAL A 223 26.49 3.91 5.81
N GLU A 224 26.37 5.01 5.08
CA GLU A 224 26.68 5.09 3.66
C GLU A 224 27.97 5.88 3.47
N ILE A 225 28.94 5.32 2.73
CA ILE A 225 30.19 5.98 2.37
C ILE A 225 30.23 6.17 0.85
N VAL A 226 30.29 7.44 0.46
CA VAL A 226 30.40 7.88 -0.92
C VAL A 226 31.56 8.86 -1.09
N ASP A 227 32.10 8.94 -2.30
CA ASP A 227 33.13 9.91 -2.67
C ASP A 227 32.54 11.31 -2.96
N GLU A 228 33.39 12.24 -3.42
CA GLU A 228 33.00 13.61 -3.76
C GLU A 228 32.00 13.71 -4.93
N ASP A 229 31.92 12.68 -5.77
CA ASP A 229 31.00 12.57 -6.91
C ASP A 229 29.72 11.77 -6.55
N GLY A 230 29.60 11.29 -5.30
CA GLY A 230 28.46 10.51 -4.82
C GLY A 230 28.49 9.03 -5.24
N LEU A 231 29.63 8.52 -5.69
CA LEU A 231 29.80 7.11 -6.03
C LEU A 231 30.20 6.29 -4.79
N PRO A 232 29.81 4.99 -4.71
CA PRO A 232 30.26 4.09 -3.65
C PRO A 232 31.78 4.10 -3.46
N TYR A 233 32.23 4.31 -2.23
CA TYR A 233 33.65 4.28 -1.90
C TYR A 233 34.00 3.01 -1.09
N PRO A 234 34.48 1.94 -1.75
CA PRO A 234 34.72 0.67 -1.08
C PRO A 234 35.97 0.74 -0.21
N MET A 235 35.83 0.37 1.07
CA MET A 235 36.92 0.50 2.04
C MET A 235 36.74 -0.36 3.29
N ASP A 236 37.85 -0.62 4.00
CA ASP A 236 37.84 -1.27 5.30
C ASP A 236 37.49 -0.27 6.41
N PHE A 237 36.73 -0.70 7.42
CA PHE A 237 36.35 0.13 8.55
C PHE A 237 36.58 -0.56 9.90
N GLU A 238 36.81 0.24 10.93
CA GLU A 238 36.73 -0.16 12.34
C GLU A 238 35.69 0.73 13.04
N MET A 239 34.68 0.13 13.67
CA MET A 239 33.70 0.85 14.47
C MET A 239 33.74 0.41 15.93
N ARG A 240 33.98 1.35 16.84
CA ARG A 240 33.93 1.14 18.29
C ARG A 240 32.55 1.49 18.81
N LEU A 241 31.89 0.50 19.40
CA LEU A 241 30.56 0.60 19.99
C LEU A 241 30.62 1.14 21.43
N PRO A 242 29.50 1.65 21.98
CA PRO A 242 29.47 2.25 23.33
C PRO A 242 29.84 1.30 24.48
N GLY A 243 29.88 -0.01 24.22
CA GLY A 243 30.32 -1.05 25.16
C GLY A 243 31.80 -1.43 25.04
N GLY A 244 32.58 -0.75 24.19
CA GLY A 244 33.97 -1.10 23.89
C GLY A 244 34.13 -2.28 22.92
N GLU A 245 33.04 -2.87 22.44
CA GLU A 245 33.06 -3.83 21.33
C GLU A 245 33.56 -3.13 20.07
N VAL A 246 34.47 -3.79 19.36
CA VAL A 246 35.02 -3.30 18.09
C VAL A 246 34.51 -4.20 16.97
N ARG A 247 33.91 -3.60 15.95
CA ARG A 247 33.50 -4.29 14.72
C ARG A 247 34.35 -3.82 13.57
N THR A 248 34.85 -4.78 12.79
CA THR A 248 35.59 -4.51 11.56
C THR A 248 34.88 -5.13 10.37
N GLY A 249 35.06 -4.54 9.19
CA GLY A 249 34.48 -5.05 7.96
C GLY A 249 35.00 -4.30 6.74
N CYS A 250 34.55 -4.73 5.58
CA CYS A 250 34.81 -4.09 4.30
C CYS A 250 33.46 -3.66 3.71
N ILE A 251 33.38 -2.43 3.22
CA ILE A 251 32.19 -1.87 2.58
C ILE A 251 32.38 -2.08 1.08
N GLU A 252 31.56 -2.93 0.46
CA GLU A 252 31.63 -3.20 -0.98
C GLU A 252 30.58 -2.39 -1.75
N ASP A 253 29.37 -2.26 -1.20
CA ASP A 253 28.18 -1.74 -1.89
C ASP A 253 27.65 -0.40 -1.30
N SER A 254 28.55 0.54 -1.01
CA SER A 254 28.36 1.86 -0.34
C SER A 254 27.72 1.88 1.05
N ILE A 255 26.84 0.93 1.36
CA ILE A 255 26.03 0.92 2.58
C ILE A 255 26.37 -0.31 3.42
N PHE A 256 26.53 -0.11 4.73
CA PHE A 256 26.52 -1.21 5.68
C PHE A 256 25.60 -0.92 6.85
N LYS A 257 25.01 -1.99 7.39
CA LYS A 257 24.07 -1.93 8.51
C LYS A 257 24.55 -2.76 9.68
N LEU A 258 24.50 -2.18 10.87
CA LEU A 258 24.83 -2.83 12.13
C LEU A 258 23.63 -2.77 13.07
N ASP A 259 23.09 -3.95 13.37
CA ASP A 259 22.02 -4.14 14.33
C ASP A 259 22.55 -4.50 15.72
N GLY A 260 21.73 -4.21 16.74
CA GLY A 260 21.97 -4.69 18.11
C GLY A 260 22.86 -3.79 18.96
N ILE A 261 23.00 -2.51 18.60
CA ILE A 261 23.91 -1.55 19.23
C ILE A 261 23.28 -0.99 20.51
N LEU A 262 24.05 -0.97 21.61
CA LEU A 262 23.62 -0.31 22.84
C LEU A 262 23.60 1.22 22.64
N PRO A 263 22.64 1.96 23.23
CA PRO A 263 22.64 3.42 23.17
C PRO A 263 23.95 4.02 23.71
N GLY A 264 24.53 4.97 22.98
CA GLY A 264 25.72 5.71 23.38
C GLY A 264 26.59 6.11 22.18
N ASP A 265 27.79 6.60 22.46
CA ASP A 265 28.68 7.15 21.44
C ASP A 265 29.42 6.05 20.67
N CYS A 266 29.26 6.05 19.35
CA CYS A 266 30.03 5.20 18.44
C CYS A 266 31.17 6.01 17.82
N GLN A 267 32.33 5.38 17.62
CA GLN A 267 33.45 5.97 16.87
C GLN A 267 33.73 5.13 15.63
N LEU A 268 33.61 5.75 14.46
CA LEU A 268 33.98 5.16 13.18
C LEU A 268 35.40 5.60 12.83
N LEU A 269 36.32 4.65 12.71
CA LEU A 269 37.65 4.85 12.18
C LEU A 269 37.70 4.32 10.75
N ILE A 270 38.02 5.25 9.85
CA ILE A 270 38.23 5.04 8.43
C ILE A 270 39.74 5.10 8.26
N GLU A 271 40.38 3.96 8.00
CA GLU A 271 41.80 3.98 7.62
C GLU A 271 41.89 4.53 6.19
N SER A 272 42.46 5.73 6.06
CA SER A 272 42.83 6.27 4.76
C SER A 272 43.99 5.43 4.23
N ASN A 273 43.66 4.31 3.60
CA ASN A 273 44.65 3.51 2.90
C ASN A 273 45.10 4.33 1.69
N ASN A 274 46.16 5.13 1.89
CA ASN A 274 46.72 6.09 0.95
C ASN A 274 47.41 5.43 -0.25
N ASP A 275 47.08 4.18 -0.56
CA ASP A 275 47.61 3.43 -1.69
C ASP A 275 46.80 3.76 -2.95
N ALA A 276 47.04 4.97 -3.46
CA ALA A 276 46.66 5.38 -4.82
C ALA A 276 47.13 4.37 -5.91
N GLU A 277 48.07 3.48 -5.60
CA GLU A 277 48.58 2.46 -6.51
C GLU A 277 47.66 1.24 -6.72
N ARG A 278 46.76 0.93 -5.78
CA ARG A 278 45.87 -0.24 -5.90
C ARG A 278 44.77 -0.07 -6.96
N TRP A 279 44.56 1.17 -7.41
CA TRP A 279 43.40 1.60 -8.22
C TRP A 279 43.69 1.84 -9.71
N ARG A 280 44.91 1.57 -10.19
CA ARG A 280 45.25 1.66 -11.63
C ARG A 280 45.10 0.34 -12.40
N ARG A 281 44.36 -0.65 -11.88
CA ARG A 281 44.12 -1.93 -12.57
C ARG A 281 42.65 -2.15 -12.85
#